data_AF-A0AAX2LFV8-F1
#
_entry.id   AF-A0AAX2LFV8-F1
#
_cell.length_a   1.000
_cell.length_b   1.000
_cell.length_c   1.000
_cell.angle_alpha   90.00
_cell.angle_beta   90.00
_cell.angle_gamma   90.00
#
_symmetry.space_group_name_H-M   'P 1'
#
loop_
_entity.id
_entity.type
_entity.pdbx_description
1 polymer ?
#
loop_
_entity_poly.entity_id
_entity_poly.type
_entity_poly.pdbx_seq_one_letter_code
_entity_poly.pdbx_strand_id
1 'polypeptide(L)'
;MKGVTLSMDTISLVKSLQACLKLSITVFDKDHQVTESFWNDDTFEFYYRFQVVLRQMDKEQATNLFFQGSYNELFLIYRYQDHYILIGPWRCNVLDKTFFKVAVADKDLTKEEEEILYQALKHLPVYPLNAIRDLLIVVHYFFSGKIEDLLSPPLRHYIRDFSDNIEVQKANMFVKKQESKARQTHERLFSPFFPFFPICPFLN
;
A
#
# COMPACT_ATOMS: atom_id res chain seq x y z
N MET A 1 34.89 -4.61 1.92
CA MET A 1 34.38 -5.95 2.28
C MET A 1 33.59 -6.45 1.09
N LYS A 2 33.89 -7.64 0.54
CA LYS A 2 33.08 -8.18 -0.57
C LYS A 2 31.68 -8.48 -0.02
N GLY A 3 30.64 -7.97 -0.67
CA GLY A 3 29.25 -8.31 -0.35
C GLY A 3 29.07 -9.82 -0.34
N VAL A 4 28.30 -10.34 0.62
CA VAL A 4 27.95 -11.75 0.65
C VAL A 4 27.02 -12.00 -0.54
N THR A 5 27.47 -12.77 -1.52
CA THR A 5 26.65 -13.15 -2.68
C THR A 5 25.81 -14.37 -2.32
N LEU A 6 24.58 -14.46 -2.85
CA LEU A 6 23.77 -15.68 -2.73
C LEU A 6 24.52 -16.90 -3.29
N SER A 7 24.25 -18.08 -2.73
CA SER A 7 24.81 -19.33 -3.28
C SER A 7 24.28 -19.59 -4.69
N MET A 8 25.06 -20.31 -5.51
CA MET A 8 24.64 -20.68 -6.87
C MET A 8 23.32 -21.45 -6.91
N ASP A 9 23.07 -22.30 -5.91
CA ASP A 9 21.80 -23.02 -5.78
C ASP A 9 20.63 -22.06 -5.51
N THR A 10 20.83 -21.05 -4.66
CA THR A 10 19.79 -20.04 -4.37
C THR A 10 19.52 -19.18 -5.59
N ILE A 11 20.56 -18.79 -6.34
CA ILE A 11 20.39 -18.03 -7.59
C ILE A 11 19.58 -18.86 -8.60
N SER A 12 19.87 -20.15 -8.72
CA SER A 12 19.10 -21.06 -9.58
C SER A 12 17.64 -21.15 -9.15
N LEU A 13 17.38 -21.23 -7.84
CA LEU A 13 16.05 -21.24 -7.27
C LEU A 13 15.27 -19.93 -7.56
N VAL A 14 15.92 -18.78 -7.41
CA VAL A 14 15.34 -17.46 -7.74
C VAL A 14 14.97 -17.40 -9.22
N LYS A 15 15.87 -17.88 -10.10
CA LYS A 15 15.60 -17.94 -11.55
C LYS A 15 14.45 -18.89 -11.88
N SER A 16 14.32 -20.03 -11.20
CA SER A 16 13.18 -20.92 -11.34
C SER A 16 11.87 -20.27 -10.87
N LEU A 17 11.91 -19.55 -9.75
CA LEU A 17 10.76 -18.80 -9.24
C LEU A 17 10.31 -17.73 -10.25
N GLN A 18 11.25 -16.96 -10.80
CA GLN A 18 11.00 -16.00 -11.88
C GLN A 18 10.28 -16.65 -13.06
N ALA A 19 10.78 -17.81 -13.52
CA ALA A 19 10.20 -18.53 -14.64
C ALA A 19 8.78 -19.05 -14.36
N CYS A 20 8.48 -19.44 -13.12
CA CYS A 20 7.15 -19.87 -12.68
C CYS A 20 6.16 -18.70 -12.58
N LEU A 21 6.58 -17.58 -11.99
CA LEU A 21 5.72 -16.43 -11.75
C LEU A 21 5.54 -15.54 -12.98
N LYS A 22 6.45 -15.60 -13.96
CA LYS A 22 6.48 -14.66 -15.10
C LYS A 22 6.56 -13.20 -14.63
N LEU A 23 7.18 -12.95 -13.49
CA LEU A 23 7.43 -11.63 -12.92
C LEU A 23 8.93 -11.38 -12.93
N SER A 24 9.34 -10.14 -13.16
CA SER A 24 10.75 -9.78 -13.00
C SER A 24 11.16 -9.93 -11.53
N ILE A 25 12.42 -10.32 -11.30
CA ILE A 25 12.99 -10.45 -9.95
C ILE A 25 14.34 -9.75 -9.89
N THR A 26 14.53 -8.90 -8.88
CA THR A 26 15.80 -8.23 -8.57
C THR A 26 16.27 -8.64 -7.18
N VAL A 27 17.54 -8.99 -7.06
CA VAL A 27 18.17 -9.32 -5.78
C VAL A 27 19.08 -8.19 -5.36
N PHE A 28 18.91 -7.74 -4.13
CA PHE A 28 19.77 -6.77 -3.48
C PHE A 28 20.56 -7.43 -2.35
N ASP A 29 21.80 -6.99 -2.15
CA ASP A 29 22.55 -7.31 -0.94
C ASP A 29 22.11 -6.46 0.27
N LYS A 30 22.74 -6.71 1.41
CA LYS A 30 22.57 -5.96 2.66
C LYS A 30 22.86 -4.46 2.56
N ASP A 31 23.63 -4.05 1.57
CA ASP A 31 24.00 -2.65 1.32
C ASP A 31 23.08 -2.01 0.26
N HIS A 32 21.97 -2.69 -0.06
CA HIS A 32 20.95 -2.32 -1.04
C HIS A 32 21.50 -2.14 -2.45
N GLN A 33 22.60 -2.82 -2.78
CA GLN A 33 23.16 -2.87 -4.12
C GLN A 33 22.58 -4.06 -4.86
N VAL A 34 22.24 -3.86 -6.13
CA VAL A 34 21.75 -4.94 -7.00
C VAL A 34 22.89 -5.93 -7.22
N THR A 35 22.65 -7.20 -6.91
CA THR A 35 23.59 -8.29 -7.17
C THR A 35 23.20 -9.11 -8.39
N GLU A 36 21.90 -9.32 -8.59
CA GLU A 36 21.35 -10.13 -9.69
C GLU A 36 20.02 -9.54 -10.13
N SER A 37 19.74 -9.61 -11.43
CA SER A 37 18.44 -9.23 -11.98
C SER A 37 17.98 -10.17 -13.08
N PHE A 38 16.70 -10.51 -13.03
CA PHE A 38 16.03 -11.39 -13.98
C PHE A 38 14.78 -10.69 -14.52
N TRP A 39 14.94 -9.98 -15.63
CA TRP A 39 13.91 -9.11 -16.20
C TRP A 39 13.13 -9.78 -17.33
N ASN A 40 11.82 -9.53 -17.37
CA ASN A 40 11.03 -9.69 -18.59
C ASN A 40 10.95 -8.37 -19.39
N ASP A 41 10.99 -7.24 -18.68
CA ASP A 41 11.01 -5.86 -19.15
C ASP A 41 11.72 -5.02 -18.06
N ASP A 42 12.75 -4.26 -18.43
CA ASP A 42 13.60 -3.45 -17.55
C ASP A 42 13.17 -1.98 -17.47
N THR A 43 12.11 -1.58 -18.21
CA THR A 43 11.59 -0.21 -18.26
C THR A 43 11.38 0.39 -16.86
N PHE A 44 10.99 -0.43 -15.88
CA PHE A 44 10.68 0.00 -14.52
C PHE A 44 11.90 0.33 -13.65
N GLU A 45 13.10 -0.14 -13.99
CA GLU A 45 14.32 0.23 -13.23
C GLU A 45 14.58 1.74 -13.29
N PHE A 46 14.23 2.40 -14.40
CA PHE A 46 14.44 3.84 -14.59
C PHE A 46 13.51 4.71 -13.75
N TYR A 47 12.32 4.21 -13.42
CA TYR A 47 11.28 5.00 -12.75
C TYR A 47 11.31 4.89 -11.22
N TYR A 48 12.03 3.91 -10.66
CA TYR A 48 11.97 3.59 -9.24
C TYR A 48 13.33 3.61 -8.54
N ARG A 49 13.33 4.20 -7.33
CA ARG A 49 14.45 4.12 -6.38
C ARG A 49 14.08 3.20 -5.22
N PHE A 50 14.24 1.89 -5.44
CA PHE A 50 13.84 0.86 -4.46
C PHE A 50 14.56 0.95 -3.12
N GLN A 51 15.73 1.59 -3.05
CA GLN A 51 16.51 1.74 -1.81
C GLN A 51 15.73 2.47 -0.70
N VAL A 52 14.75 3.32 -1.04
CA VAL A 52 13.90 3.98 -0.04
C VAL A 52 13.01 2.95 0.68
N VAL A 53 12.42 2.03 -0.08
CA VAL A 53 11.54 0.98 0.42
C VAL A 53 12.34 -0.06 1.21
N LEU A 54 13.52 -0.44 0.72
CA LEU A 54 14.41 -1.38 1.42
C LEU A 54 14.82 -0.86 2.82
N ARG A 55 15.18 0.43 2.91
CA ARG A 55 15.47 1.08 4.21
C ARG A 55 14.27 1.11 5.17
N GLN A 56 13.04 1.16 4.65
CA GLN A 56 11.85 1.07 5.49
C GLN A 56 11.70 -0.35 6.05
N MET A 57 11.86 -1.36 5.18
CA MET A 57 11.82 -2.76 5.56
C MET A 57 12.87 -3.12 6.64
N ASP A 58 14.03 -2.48 6.63
CA ASP A 58 15.05 -2.61 7.68
C ASP A 58 14.58 -2.06 9.03
N LYS A 59 14.03 -0.85 9.03
CA LYS A 59 13.52 -0.21 10.25
C LYS A 59 12.41 -1.03 10.90
N GLU A 60 11.54 -1.59 10.07
CA GLU A 60 10.40 -2.41 10.51
C GLU A 60 10.79 -3.86 10.81
N GLN A 61 12.03 -4.27 10.50
CA GLN A 61 12.49 -5.66 10.57
C GLN A 61 11.53 -6.64 9.87
N ALA A 62 10.83 -6.18 8.83
CA ALA A 62 9.80 -6.95 8.17
C ALA A 62 10.41 -8.08 7.32
N THR A 63 9.82 -9.28 7.37
CA THR A 63 10.26 -10.40 6.52
C THR A 63 9.80 -10.24 5.07
N ASN A 64 8.67 -9.56 4.86
CA ASN A 64 8.14 -9.27 3.55
C ASN A 64 7.40 -7.93 3.57
N LEU A 65 7.29 -7.29 2.41
CA LEU A 65 6.60 -6.02 2.25
C LEU A 65 5.97 -5.94 0.86
N PHE A 66 4.67 -5.71 0.81
CA PHE A 66 3.98 -5.27 -0.40
C PHE A 66 4.00 -3.75 -0.47
N PHE A 67 4.26 -3.20 -1.66
CA PHE A 67 4.10 -1.77 -1.89
C PHE A 67 3.55 -1.50 -3.28
N GLN A 68 2.89 -0.34 -3.39
CA GLN A 68 2.31 0.14 -4.64
C GLN A 68 3.24 1.15 -5.30
N GLY A 69 3.41 1.01 -6.61
CA GLY A 69 4.12 1.98 -7.44
C GLY A 69 3.29 3.24 -7.73
N SER A 70 3.95 4.22 -8.33
CA SER A 70 3.37 5.50 -8.76
C SER A 70 2.25 5.34 -9.80
N TYR A 71 2.17 4.20 -10.50
CA TYR A 71 1.23 3.95 -11.59
C TYR A 71 0.26 2.79 -11.28
N ASN A 72 0.05 2.49 -9.99
CA ASN A 72 -0.87 1.47 -9.48
C ASN A 72 -0.51 0.02 -9.88
N GLU A 73 0.75 -0.22 -10.19
CA GLU A 73 1.39 -1.51 -10.15
C GLU A 73 1.78 -1.89 -8.70
N LEU A 74 1.98 -3.17 -8.46
CA LEU A 74 2.36 -3.72 -7.17
C LEU A 74 3.69 -4.46 -7.25
N PHE A 75 4.35 -4.49 -6.11
CA PHE A 75 5.62 -5.17 -5.90
C PHE A 75 5.59 -5.90 -4.57
N LEU A 76 6.39 -6.96 -4.47
CA LEU A 76 6.66 -7.70 -3.24
C LEU A 76 8.17 -7.67 -3.00
N ILE A 77 8.60 -7.28 -1.81
CA ILE A 77 9.97 -7.52 -1.36
C ILE A 77 9.92 -8.62 -0.31
N TYR A 78 10.79 -9.60 -0.44
CA TYR A 78 10.97 -10.69 0.51
C TYR A 78 12.42 -10.70 1.02
N ARG A 79 12.60 -10.70 2.33
CA ARG A 79 13.93 -10.79 2.96
C ARG A 79 14.29 -12.25 3.15
N TYR A 80 15.44 -12.64 2.60
CA TYR A 80 16.01 -13.96 2.77
C TYR A 80 17.47 -13.82 3.18
N GLN A 81 17.80 -14.26 4.39
CA GLN A 81 19.13 -14.02 4.98
C GLN A 81 19.46 -12.52 4.97
N ASP A 82 20.63 -12.15 4.43
CA ASP A 82 21.10 -10.77 4.30
C ASP A 82 20.76 -10.16 2.91
N HIS A 83 19.77 -10.73 2.22
CA HIS A 83 19.37 -10.32 0.87
C HIS A 83 17.90 -9.91 0.80
N TYR A 84 17.59 -9.07 -0.17
CA TYR A 84 16.24 -8.60 -0.47
C TYR A 84 15.88 -9.02 -1.88
N ILE A 85 14.74 -9.66 -2.02
CA ILE A 85 14.26 -10.21 -3.28
C ILE A 85 13.02 -9.43 -3.66
N LEU A 86 13.19 -8.49 -4.59
CA LEU A 86 12.12 -7.71 -5.18
C LEU A 86 11.49 -8.52 -6.32
N ILE A 87 10.18 -8.71 -6.25
CA ILE A 87 9.38 -9.44 -7.23
C ILE A 87 8.34 -8.47 -7.77
N GLY A 88 8.19 -8.45 -9.09
CA GLY A 88 7.26 -7.58 -9.80
C GLY A 88 7.97 -6.73 -10.87
N PRO A 89 7.28 -5.75 -11.47
CA PRO A 89 5.92 -5.32 -11.14
C PRO A 89 4.81 -6.24 -11.66
N TRP A 90 3.62 -6.15 -11.07
CA TRP A 90 2.37 -6.70 -11.61
C TRP A 90 1.19 -5.75 -11.36
N ARG A 91 0.02 -6.05 -11.92
CA ARG A 91 -1.22 -5.30 -11.66
C ARG A 91 -2.31 -6.18 -11.11
N CYS A 92 -3.26 -5.60 -10.38
CA CYS A 92 -4.49 -6.29 -9.95
C CYS A 92 -5.71 -5.98 -10.81
N ASN A 93 -5.55 -5.08 -11.77
CA ASN A 93 -6.59 -4.61 -12.67
C ASN A 93 -6.00 -4.26 -14.03
N VAL A 94 -6.81 -4.42 -15.06
CA VAL A 94 -6.47 -3.98 -16.42
C VAL A 94 -6.21 -2.48 -16.41
N LEU A 95 -5.19 -2.04 -17.15
CA LEU A 95 -4.85 -0.64 -17.29
C LEU A 95 -5.95 0.10 -18.05
N ASP A 96 -6.55 1.11 -17.42
CA ASP A 96 -7.47 2.01 -18.07
C ASP A 96 -6.72 3.24 -18.60
N LYS A 97 -6.92 3.55 -19.88
CA LYS A 97 -6.20 4.64 -20.56
C LYS A 97 -6.57 6.02 -20.03
N THR A 98 -7.79 6.20 -19.53
CA THR A 98 -8.26 7.47 -18.95
C THR A 98 -7.59 7.70 -17.60
N PHE A 99 -7.59 6.68 -16.73
CA PHE A 99 -6.88 6.74 -15.45
C PHE A 99 -5.37 6.90 -15.62
N PHE A 100 -4.78 6.24 -16.62
CA PHE A 100 -3.37 6.44 -16.94
C PHE A 100 -3.07 7.90 -17.25
N LYS A 101 -3.85 8.53 -18.14
CA LYS A 101 -3.67 9.94 -18.49
C LYS A 101 -3.78 10.87 -17.28
N VAL A 102 -4.69 10.60 -16.36
CA VAL A 102 -4.81 11.36 -15.10
C VAL A 102 -3.57 11.15 -14.23
N ALA A 103 -3.04 9.92 -14.13
CA ALA A 103 -1.87 9.61 -13.30
C ALA A 103 -0.56 10.24 -13.82
N VAL A 104 -0.44 10.48 -15.13
CA VAL A 104 0.75 11.10 -15.75
C VAL A 104 0.61 12.60 -16.00
N ALA A 105 -0.59 13.18 -15.87
CA ALA A 105 -0.86 14.59 -16.22
C ALA A 105 0.03 15.59 -15.48
N ASP A 106 0.39 15.29 -14.22
CA ASP A 106 1.23 16.14 -13.37
C ASP A 106 2.70 15.66 -13.35
N LYS A 107 3.10 14.78 -14.27
CA LYS A 107 4.47 14.27 -14.41
C LYS A 107 5.16 14.98 -15.56
N ASP A 108 6.42 15.34 -15.36
CA ASP A 108 7.27 15.95 -16.40
C ASP A 108 7.81 14.84 -17.32
N LEU A 109 6.92 14.26 -18.12
CA LEU A 109 7.23 13.21 -19.10
C LEU A 109 7.01 13.76 -20.52
N THR A 110 7.91 13.41 -21.42
CA THR A 110 7.72 13.59 -22.86
C THR A 110 6.65 12.65 -23.39
N LYS A 111 6.10 12.96 -24.58
CA LYS A 111 5.10 12.08 -25.23
C LYS A 111 5.67 10.69 -25.55
N GLU A 112 6.95 10.61 -25.90
CA GLU A 112 7.62 9.32 -26.12
C GLU A 112 7.70 8.51 -24.82
N GLU A 113 8.10 9.13 -23.70
CA GLU A 113 8.17 8.46 -22.38
C GLU A 113 6.79 8.00 -21.91
N GLU A 114 5.75 8.81 -22.10
CA GLU A 114 4.37 8.42 -21.79
C GLU A 114 3.95 7.15 -22.56
N GLU A 115 4.26 7.06 -23.86
CA GLU A 115 3.89 5.91 -24.67
C GLU A 115 4.68 4.66 -24.26
N ILE A 116 5.99 4.79 -24.01
CA ILE A 116 6.83 3.69 -23.52
C ILE A 116 6.29 3.16 -22.19
N LEU A 117 6.02 4.07 -21.24
CA LEU A 117 5.48 3.72 -19.93
C LEU A 117 4.10 3.06 -20.05
N TYR A 118 3.22 3.60 -20.89
CA TYR A 118 1.89 3.03 -21.13
C TYR A 118 2.00 1.59 -21.65
N GLN A 119 2.87 1.35 -22.63
CA GLN A 119 3.07 0.00 -23.17
C GLN A 119 3.65 -0.94 -22.12
N ALA A 120 4.66 -0.52 -21.35
CA ALA A 120 5.23 -1.34 -20.28
C ALA A 120 4.16 -1.72 -19.23
N LEU A 121 3.37 -0.75 -18.74
CA LEU A 121 2.30 -0.98 -17.77
C LEU A 121 1.17 -1.87 -18.32
N LYS A 122 0.84 -1.73 -19.60
CA LYS A 122 -0.22 -2.50 -20.25
C LYS A 122 0.12 -3.99 -20.37
N HIS A 123 1.40 -4.33 -20.54
CA HIS A 123 1.87 -5.70 -20.70
C HIS A 123 2.23 -6.38 -19.38
N LEU A 124 2.10 -5.68 -18.25
CA LEU A 124 2.32 -6.29 -16.95
C LEU A 124 1.36 -7.45 -16.68
N PRO A 125 1.83 -8.54 -16.05
CA PRO A 125 0.97 -9.61 -15.61
C PRO A 125 -0.14 -9.10 -14.68
N VAL A 126 -1.36 -9.63 -14.85
CA VAL A 126 -2.49 -9.30 -14.00
C VAL A 126 -2.75 -10.44 -13.02
N TYR A 127 -2.51 -10.17 -11.74
CA TYR A 127 -2.79 -11.09 -10.64
C TYR A 127 -4.00 -10.56 -9.85
N PRO A 128 -5.12 -11.29 -9.80
CA PRO A 128 -6.27 -10.84 -9.04
C PRO A 128 -5.93 -10.79 -7.54
N LEU A 129 -6.59 -9.90 -6.79
CA LEU A 129 -6.25 -9.65 -5.37
C LEU A 129 -6.26 -10.91 -4.50
N ASN A 130 -7.16 -11.86 -4.80
CA ASN A 130 -7.23 -13.14 -4.08
C ASN A 130 -5.99 -14.02 -4.29
N ALA A 131 -5.26 -13.85 -5.39
CA ALA A 131 -4.02 -14.59 -5.68
C ALA A 131 -2.79 -14.02 -4.96
N ILE A 132 -2.86 -12.81 -4.39
CA ILE A 132 -1.72 -12.18 -3.70
C ILE A 132 -1.28 -12.99 -2.48
N ARG A 133 -2.25 -13.53 -1.71
CA ARG A 133 -1.96 -14.41 -0.58
C ARG A 133 -1.17 -15.63 -1.04
N ASP A 134 -1.65 -16.28 -2.10
CA ASP A 134 -1.06 -17.51 -2.60
C ASP A 134 0.32 -17.26 -3.22
N LEU A 135 0.52 -16.10 -3.87
CA LEU A 135 1.84 -15.64 -4.31
C LEU A 135 2.83 -15.58 -3.14
N LEU A 136 2.45 -14.96 -2.02
CA LEU A 136 3.34 -14.88 -0.85
C LEU A 136 3.63 -16.26 -0.25
N ILE A 137 2.63 -17.16 -0.21
CA ILE A 137 2.83 -18.54 0.26
C ILE A 137 3.87 -19.25 -0.61
N VAL A 138 3.76 -19.15 -1.94
CA VAL A 138 4.72 -19.77 -2.88
C VAL A 138 6.12 -19.19 -2.70
N VAL A 139 6.24 -17.86 -2.65
CA VAL A 139 7.53 -17.18 -2.44
C VAL A 139 8.14 -17.61 -1.10
N HIS A 140 7.36 -17.60 -0.03
CA HIS A 140 7.82 -18.03 1.28
C HIS A 140 8.25 -19.49 1.31
N TYR A 141 7.48 -20.39 0.68
CA TYR A 141 7.81 -21.80 0.58
C TYR A 141 9.13 -22.04 -0.16
N PHE A 142 9.38 -21.32 -1.25
CA PHE A 142 10.63 -21.42 -2.01
C PHE A 142 11.85 -21.16 -1.10
N PHE A 143 11.80 -20.14 -0.25
CA PHE A 143 12.95 -19.76 0.57
C PHE A 143 13.03 -20.48 1.93
N SER A 144 11.90 -20.86 2.52
CA SER A 144 11.84 -21.44 3.88
C SER A 144 11.60 -22.94 3.92
N GLY A 145 11.07 -23.53 2.84
CA GLY A 145 10.53 -24.89 2.81
C GLY A 145 9.23 -25.06 3.61
N LYS A 146 8.61 -23.98 4.11
CA LYS A 146 7.40 -24.02 4.93
C LYS A 146 6.21 -23.41 4.20
N ILE A 147 5.05 -24.03 4.37
CA ILE A 147 3.77 -23.49 3.90
C ILE A 147 3.18 -22.68 5.05
N GLU A 148 3.27 -21.35 4.97
CA GLU A 148 2.78 -20.44 6.01
C GLU A 148 2.07 -19.24 5.37
N ASP A 149 0.92 -18.87 5.93
CA ASP A 149 0.17 -17.68 5.52
C ASP A 149 0.66 -16.46 6.31
N LEU A 150 1.61 -15.75 5.71
CA LEU A 150 2.20 -14.54 6.29
C LEU A 150 1.35 -13.27 6.09
N LEU A 151 0.30 -13.32 5.26
CA LEU A 151 -0.49 -12.14 4.90
C LEU A 151 -1.76 -12.01 5.75
N SER A 152 -2.51 -13.10 5.91
CA SER A 152 -3.84 -13.01 6.50
C SER A 152 -3.85 -12.67 8.00
N PRO A 153 -2.94 -13.18 8.85
CA PRO A 153 -2.96 -12.83 10.28
C PRO A 153 -2.71 -11.33 10.54
N PRO A 154 -1.66 -10.68 9.97
CA PRO A 154 -1.47 -9.24 10.11
C PRO A 154 -2.66 -8.44 9.55
N LEU A 155 -3.21 -8.84 8.41
CA LEU A 155 -4.36 -8.17 7.81
C LEU A 155 -5.61 -8.23 8.70
N ARG A 156 -5.90 -9.40 9.28
CA ARG A 156 -7.05 -9.54 10.20
C ARG A 156 -6.87 -8.68 11.46
N HIS A 157 -5.65 -8.56 11.96
CA HIS A 157 -5.37 -7.69 13.09
C HIS A 157 -5.60 -6.22 12.71
N TYR A 158 -5.04 -5.76 11.59
CA TYR A 158 -5.27 -4.41 11.08
C TYR A 158 -6.75 -4.07 10.90
N ILE A 159 -7.53 -4.99 10.29
CA ILE A 159 -8.98 -4.79 10.08
C ILE A 159 -9.72 -4.66 11.42
N ARG A 160 -9.36 -5.48 12.41
CA ARG A 160 -9.95 -5.43 13.75
C ARG A 160 -9.65 -4.08 14.40
N ASP A 161 -8.39 -3.70 14.46
CA ASP A 161 -7.96 -2.45 15.08
C ASP A 161 -8.59 -1.23 14.39
N PHE A 162 -8.69 -1.26 13.06
CA PHE A 162 -9.40 -0.24 12.30
C PHE A 162 -10.88 -0.17 12.68
N SER A 163 -11.57 -1.31 12.76
CA SER A 163 -12.98 -1.38 13.13
C SER A 163 -13.22 -0.82 14.53
N ASP A 164 -12.41 -1.24 15.51
CA ASP A 164 -12.51 -0.80 16.90
C ASP A 164 -12.32 0.72 17.01
N ASN A 165 -11.37 1.28 16.27
CA ASN A 165 -11.14 2.72 16.21
C ASN A 165 -12.36 3.48 15.65
N ILE A 166 -13.01 2.95 14.60
CA ILE A 166 -14.22 3.54 14.04
C ILE A 166 -15.39 3.49 15.03
N GLU A 167 -15.54 2.40 15.78
CA GLU A 167 -16.57 2.28 16.82
C GLU A 167 -16.38 3.29 17.94
N VAL A 168 -15.14 3.46 18.43
CA VAL A 168 -14.81 4.47 19.44
C VAL A 168 -15.11 5.89 18.93
N GLN A 169 -14.76 6.20 17.69
CA GLN A 169 -15.07 7.50 17.09
C GLN A 169 -16.59 7.75 17.02
N LYS A 170 -17.37 6.74 16.61
CA LYS A 170 -18.83 6.82 16.57
C LYS A 170 -19.44 7.03 17.96
N ALA A 171 -18.96 6.30 18.97
CA ALA A 171 -19.40 6.47 20.36
C ALA A 171 -19.12 7.89 20.87
N ASN A 172 -17.92 8.42 20.64
CA ASN A 172 -17.54 9.77 21.02
C ASN A 172 -18.40 10.84 20.33
N MET A 173 -18.70 10.67 19.04
CA MET A 173 -19.62 11.57 18.32
C MET A 173 -21.03 11.52 18.91
N PHE A 174 -21.51 10.34 19.31
CA PHE A 174 -22.83 10.17 19.93
C PHE A 174 -22.92 10.85 21.30
N VAL A 175 -21.90 10.69 22.15
CA VAL A 175 -21.81 11.37 23.46
C VAL A 175 -21.81 12.88 23.28
N LYS A 176 -20.97 13.44 22.40
CA LYS A 176 -20.97 14.89 22.10
C LYS A 176 -22.33 15.39 21.61
N LYS A 177 -23.05 14.58 20.84
CA LYS A 177 -24.40 14.92 20.36
C LYS A 177 -25.44 14.88 21.48
N GLN A 178 -25.31 13.98 22.44
CA GLN A 178 -26.15 13.92 23.64
C GLN A 178 -25.90 15.14 24.54
N GLU A 179 -24.63 15.47 24.79
CA GLU A 179 -24.24 16.63 25.59
C GLU A 179 -24.72 17.96 24.99
N SER A 180 -24.60 18.13 23.67
CA SER A 180 -25.09 19.33 22.99
C SER A 180 -26.62 19.45 23.01
N LYS A 181 -27.34 18.32 22.87
CA LYS A 181 -28.81 18.28 23.06
C LYS A 181 -29.21 18.61 24.50
N ALA A 182 -28.52 18.05 25.50
CA ALA A 182 -28.79 18.34 26.91
C ALA A 182 -28.57 19.82 27.22
N ARG A 183 -27.49 20.43 26.72
CA ARG A 183 -27.22 21.87 26.85
C ARG A 183 -28.30 22.74 26.20
N GLN A 184 -28.72 22.43 24.97
CA GLN A 184 -29.82 23.16 24.32
C GLN A 184 -31.17 23.01 25.05
N THR A 185 -31.43 21.85 25.65
CA THR A 185 -32.66 21.62 26.43
C THR A 185 -32.63 22.41 27.74
N HIS A 186 -31.46 22.47 28.39
CA HIS A 186 -31.25 23.28 29.58
C HIS A 186 -31.40 24.78 29.26
N GLU A 187 -30.79 25.30 28.18
CA GLU A 187 -30.95 26.70 27.77
C GLU A 187 -32.41 27.07 27.44
N ARG A 188 -33.20 26.14 26.87
CA ARG A 188 -34.64 26.36 26.61
C ARG A 188 -35.49 26.37 27.88
N LEU A 189 -35.14 25.57 28.88
CA LEU A 189 -35.84 25.55 30.18
C LEU A 189 -35.52 26.77 31.05
N PHE A 190 -34.35 27.38 30.86
CA PHE A 190 -33.91 28.57 31.59
C PHE A 190 -34.01 29.88 30.78
N SER A 191 -34.62 29.83 29.59
CA SER A 191 -35.08 31.02 28.87
C SER A 191 -36.18 31.70 29.72
N PRO A 192 -35.98 32.92 30.24
CA PRO A 192 -37.05 33.60 30.95
C PRO A 192 -38.18 33.86 29.95
N PHE A 193 -39.36 33.30 30.21
CA PHE A 193 -40.60 33.86 29.69
C PHE A 193 -40.65 35.31 30.18
N PHE A 194 -40.14 36.24 29.37
CA PHE A 194 -40.50 37.64 29.48
C PHE A 194 -41.88 37.77 28.85
N PRO A 195 -42.96 37.99 29.62
CA PRO A 195 -44.17 38.47 29.02
C PRO A 195 -43.86 39.88 28.51
N PHE A 196 -43.85 40.03 27.18
CA PHE A 196 -43.90 41.35 26.55
C PHE A 196 -45.19 42.03 27.01
N PHE A 197 -45.11 42.90 28.00
CA PHE A 197 -46.11 43.95 28.19
C PHE A 197 -45.85 45.02 27.12
N PRO A 198 -46.79 45.29 26.20
CA PRO A 198 -46.65 46.41 25.29
C PRO A 198 -46.90 47.69 26.10
N ILE A 199 -45.88 48.55 26.18
CA ILE A 199 -46.06 49.92 26.66
C ILE A 199 -46.78 50.67 25.53
N CYS A 200 -48.09 50.90 25.70
CA CYS A 200 -48.85 51.86 24.91
C CYS A 200 -48.33 53.28 25.19
N PRO A 201 -48.10 54.12 24.17
CA PRO A 201 -47.95 55.56 24.39
C PRO A 201 -49.34 56.19 24.40
N PHE A 202 -49.77 56.74 25.54
CA PHE A 202 -50.88 57.69 25.61
C PHE A 202 -50.38 59.01 26.23
N LEU A 203 -50.55 60.07 25.43
CA LEU A 203 -50.73 61.50 25.74
C LEU A 203 -50.32 62.03 27.14
N ASN A 204 -49.47 63.06 27.20
CA ASN A 204 -49.79 64.47 26.96
C ASN A 204 -48.50 65.30 26.79
#